data_AF-A0AA86VAR8-F1
#
_entry.id   AF-A0AA86VAR8-F1
#
_cell.length_a   1.000
_cell.length_b   1.000
_cell.length_c   1.000
_cell.angle_alpha   90.00
_cell.angle_beta   90.00
_cell.angle_gamma   90.00
#
_symmetry.space_group_name_H-M   'P 1'
#
loop_
_entity.id
_entity.type
_entity.pdbx_description
1 polymer ?
#
loop_
_entity_poly.entity_id
_entity_poly.type
_entity_poly.pdbx_seq_one_letter_code
_entity_poly.pdbx_strand_id
1 'polypeptide(L)'
;MVNNKGFLPSGPSEIHIQRNQIKDIIDSLLPACHSHYPESNAIFEIIANPPAYGHTHVAEYLKVPLHIFFTMPWTPTSEFPHPLSRVKQPIGYRLSYQIVDGLIWLGIRDLINEFWKKRLKLKPVTYLSGSYTHPFDVPHGYIWSPHLVPKPKG
;
A
#
# COMPACT_ATOMS: atom_id res chain seq x y z
N MET A 1 -14.31 19.88 10.56
CA MET A 1 -13.99 19.21 9.27
C MET A 1 -12.50 18.92 9.30
N VAL A 2 -12.09 17.65 9.17
CA VAL A 2 -10.66 17.28 9.25
C VAL A 2 -9.98 17.78 7.97
N ASN A 3 -9.06 18.74 8.07
CA ASN A 3 -8.26 19.25 6.95
C ASN A 3 -7.15 18.25 6.60
N ASN A 4 -7.51 17.01 6.26
CA ASN A 4 -6.56 16.03 5.73
C ASN A 4 -6.76 15.96 4.22
N LYS A 5 -5.80 16.48 3.46
CA LYS A 5 -5.82 16.47 1.98
C LYS A 5 -5.67 15.06 1.39
N GLY A 6 -5.48 14.05 2.24
CA GLY A 6 -5.28 12.66 1.83
C GLY A 6 -3.90 12.46 1.21
N PHE A 7 -3.72 11.31 0.58
CA PHE A 7 -2.45 10.89 -0.02
C PHE A 7 -2.29 11.33 -1.49
N LEU A 8 -3.28 12.01 -2.06
CA LEU A 8 -3.26 12.44 -3.46
C LEU A 8 -3.04 13.94 -3.61
N PRO A 9 -2.21 14.39 -4.57
CA PRO A 9 -1.96 15.80 -4.79
C PRO A 9 -3.22 16.48 -5.31
N SER A 10 -3.67 17.55 -4.64
CA SER A 10 -4.77 18.38 -5.13
C SER A 10 -4.32 19.31 -6.26
N GLY A 11 -3.00 19.50 -6.41
CA GLY A 11 -2.39 20.26 -7.49
C GLY A 11 -0.87 20.11 -7.55
N PRO A 12 -0.22 20.63 -8.62
CA PRO A 12 1.22 20.46 -8.84
C PRO A 12 2.10 21.00 -7.72
N SER A 13 1.68 22.09 -7.06
CA SER A 13 2.40 22.71 -5.94
C SER A 13 2.50 21.82 -4.69
N GLU A 14 1.62 20.83 -4.55
CA GLU A 14 1.58 19.94 -3.39
C GLU A 14 2.41 18.67 -3.59
N ILE A 15 2.84 18.39 -4.83
CA ILE A 15 3.55 17.16 -5.18
C ILE A 15 4.79 16.98 -4.30
N HIS A 16 5.60 18.03 -4.13
CA HIS A 16 6.81 17.94 -3.32
C HIS A 16 6.50 17.63 -1.85
N ILE A 17 5.50 18.31 -1.28
CA ILE A 17 5.10 18.12 0.12
C ILE A 17 4.62 16.69 0.35
N GLN A 18 3.75 16.18 -0.52
CA GLN A 18 3.20 14.84 -0.37
C GLN A 18 4.24 13.75 -0.60
N ARG A 19 5.17 13.95 -1.53
CA ARG A 19 6.30 13.03 -1.71
C ARG A 19 7.18 12.96 -0.47
N ASN A 20 7.44 14.09 0.18
CA ASN A 20 8.19 14.09 1.45
C ASN A 20 7.43 13.35 2.55
N GLN A 21 6.11 13.56 2.67
CA GLN A 21 5.28 12.80 3.62
C GLN A 21 5.30 11.29 3.36
N ILE A 22 5.18 10.87 2.11
CA ILE A 22 5.27 9.45 1.72
C ILE A 22 6.66 8.90 2.06
N LYS A 23 7.72 9.67 1.80
CA LYS A 23 9.08 9.28 2.15
C LYS A 23 9.24 9.09 3.66
N ASP A 24 8.70 9.99 4.47
CA ASP A 24 8.76 9.90 5.94
C ASP A 24 8.02 8.66 6.45
N ILE A 25 6.86 8.33 5.85
CA ILE A 25 6.12 7.11 6.16
C ILE A 25 6.99 5.88 5.84
N ILE A 26 7.53 5.79 4.61
CA ILE A 26 8.37 4.66 4.18
C ILE A 26 9.59 4.50 5.10
N ASP A 27 10.30 5.59 5.40
CA ASP A 27 11.50 5.57 6.25
C ASP A 27 11.21 5.16 7.71
N SER A 28 9.97 5.32 8.16
CA SER A 28 9.52 4.95 9.51
C SER A 28 9.16 3.47 9.67
N LEU A 29 8.90 2.75 8.57
CA LEU A 29 8.37 1.38 8.62
C LEU A 29 9.29 0.38 9.33
N LEU A 30 10.55 0.30 8.91
CA LEU A 30 11.48 -0.67 9.49
C LEU A 30 11.76 -0.38 10.98
N PRO A 31 12.06 0.86 11.40
CA PRO A 31 12.17 1.19 12.82
C PRO A 31 10.92 0.83 13.63
N ALA A 32 9.72 1.07 13.10
CA ALA A 32 8.47 0.73 13.78
C ALA A 32 8.26 -0.79 13.95
N CYS A 33 8.78 -1.59 13.02
CA CYS A 33 8.71 -3.05 13.10
C CYS A 33 9.87 -3.67 13.90
N HIS A 34 10.94 -2.90 14.14
CA HIS A 34 12.15 -3.36 14.82
C HIS A 34 12.31 -2.78 16.24
N SER A 35 11.49 -1.80 16.64
CA SER A 35 11.51 -1.26 18.00
C SER A 35 11.15 -2.38 18.99
N HIS A 36 12.15 -2.80 19.75
CA HIS A 36 12.19 -4.00 20.59
C HIS A 36 10.91 -4.25 21.39
N TYR A 37 10.39 -5.49 21.31
CA TYR A 37 9.85 -6.20 22.46
C TYR A 37 10.98 -7.11 22.99
N PRO A 38 11.87 -6.62 23.86
CA PRO A 38 13.07 -7.34 24.26
C PRO A 38 12.76 -8.58 25.12
N GLU A 39 11.52 -8.73 25.58
CA GLU A 39 11.13 -9.77 26.54
C GLU A 39 10.28 -10.92 25.95
N SER A 40 9.90 -10.87 24.67
CA SER A 40 9.02 -11.90 24.11
C SER A 40 9.66 -12.65 22.94
N ASN A 41 9.74 -13.98 23.07
CA ASN A 41 9.89 -14.90 21.93
C ASN A 41 8.62 -15.00 21.07
N ALA A 42 7.75 -13.98 21.12
CA ALA A 42 6.47 -13.99 20.42
C ALA A 42 6.69 -13.81 18.91
N ILE A 43 5.87 -14.52 18.13
CA ILE A 43 5.79 -14.33 16.68
C ILE A 43 5.23 -12.92 16.46
N PHE A 44 6.04 -12.05 15.88
CA PHE A 44 5.62 -10.71 15.48
C PHE A 44 4.90 -10.79 14.12
N GLU A 45 3.82 -10.04 13.98
CA GLU A 45 3.05 -9.91 12.74
C GLU A 45 2.87 -8.43 12.41
N ILE A 46 2.97 -8.09 11.13
CA ILE A 46 2.77 -6.71 10.65
C ILE A 46 1.31 -6.56 10.24
N ILE A 47 0.63 -5.56 10.81
CA ILE A 47 -0.67 -5.09 10.34
C ILE A 47 -0.46 -3.74 9.69
N ALA A 48 -0.79 -3.63 8.40
CA ALA A 48 -0.59 -2.41 7.63
C ALA A 48 -1.84 -2.02 6.84
N ASN A 49 -1.90 -0.75 6.46
CA ASN A 49 -2.81 -0.30 5.42
C ASN A 49 -2.04 -0.13 4.10
N PRO A 50 -2.72 -0.17 2.93
CA PRO A 50 -2.05 0.01 1.64
C PRO A 50 -1.26 1.32 1.51
N PRO A 51 -1.75 2.49 1.98
CA PRO A 51 -1.01 3.76 1.87
C PRO A 51 0.27 3.85 2.71
N ALA A 52 0.57 2.84 3.54
CA ALA A 52 1.86 2.77 4.23
C ALA A 52 3.03 2.55 3.27
N TYR A 53 2.79 1.88 2.12
CA TYR A 53 3.75 1.57 1.05
C TYR A 53 5.07 0.91 1.49
N GLY A 54 5.38 -0.27 0.97
CA GLY A 54 6.66 -0.94 1.27
C GLY A 54 6.62 -1.86 2.50
N HIS A 55 5.49 -1.93 3.19
CA HIS A 55 5.21 -2.90 4.27
C HIS A 55 5.46 -4.35 3.83
N THR A 56 5.11 -4.72 2.58
CA THR A 56 5.40 -6.06 2.01
C THR A 56 6.88 -6.39 2.09
N HIS A 57 7.74 -5.43 1.75
CA HIS A 57 9.19 -5.67 1.72
C HIS A 57 9.81 -5.66 3.11
N VAL A 58 9.24 -4.88 4.04
CA VAL A 58 9.64 -4.96 5.45
C VAL A 58 9.24 -6.32 6.04
N ALA A 59 8.04 -6.82 5.73
CA ALA A 59 7.60 -8.16 6.14
C ALA A 59 8.49 -9.26 5.54
N GLU A 60 8.81 -9.19 4.25
CA GLU A 60 9.75 -10.10 3.58
C GLU A 60 11.14 -10.07 4.23
N TYR A 61 11.67 -8.87 4.49
CA TYR A 61 12.99 -8.68 5.10
C TYR A 61 13.06 -9.26 6.52
N LEU A 62 12.03 -9.01 7.34
CA LEU A 62 11.93 -9.50 8.71
C LEU A 62 11.46 -10.96 8.81
N LYS A 63 10.96 -11.54 7.70
CA LYS A 63 10.39 -12.89 7.61
C LYS A 63 9.22 -13.10 8.58
N VAL A 64 8.32 -12.13 8.62
CA VAL A 64 7.13 -12.14 9.48
C VAL A 64 5.84 -12.08 8.64
N PRO A 65 4.72 -12.61 9.16
CA PRO A 65 3.44 -12.48 8.48
C PRO A 65 3.01 -11.02 8.31
N LEU A 66 2.22 -10.76 7.26
CA LEU A 66 1.65 -9.46 6.95
C LEU A 66 0.14 -9.62 6.75
N HIS A 67 -0.63 -8.76 7.40
CA HIS A 67 -2.06 -8.57 7.15
C HIS A 67 -2.35 -7.14 6.72
N ILE A 68 -3.16 -6.99 5.68
CA ILE A 68 -3.60 -5.68 5.20
C ILE A 68 -5.00 -5.39 5.71
N PHE A 69 -5.17 -4.30 6.46
CA PHE A 69 -6.47 -3.80 6.87
C PHE A 69 -6.76 -2.43 6.29
N PHE A 70 -7.95 -2.25 5.71
CA PHE A 70 -8.31 -0.95 5.16
C PHE A 70 -9.81 -0.64 5.16
N THR A 71 -10.10 0.65 5.13
CA THR A 71 -11.46 1.22 5.10
C THR A 71 -11.96 1.51 3.69
N MET A 72 -11.08 1.42 2.69
CA MET A 72 -11.42 1.52 1.27
C MET A 72 -11.08 0.20 0.57
N PRO A 73 -11.79 -0.17 -0.49
CA PRO A 73 -11.40 -1.33 -1.28
C PRO A 73 -10.12 -1.05 -2.03
N TRP A 74 -9.13 -1.91 -1.81
CA TRP A 74 -7.85 -1.82 -2.50
C TRP A 74 -7.63 -3.01 -3.41
N THR A 75 -8.27 -4.16 -3.18
CA THR A 75 -8.14 -5.38 -4.00
C THR A 75 -8.98 -5.29 -5.27
N PRO A 76 -8.45 -5.69 -6.44
CA PRO A 76 -9.19 -5.74 -7.70
C PRO A 76 -10.51 -6.50 -7.60
N THR A 77 -11.59 -5.90 -8.08
CA THR A 77 -12.92 -6.52 -8.10
C THR A 77 -13.77 -5.98 -9.24
N SER A 78 -14.81 -6.72 -9.61
CA SER A 78 -15.80 -6.34 -10.64
C SER A 78 -17.05 -5.69 -10.06
N GLU A 79 -17.15 -5.56 -8.73
CA GLU A 79 -18.33 -4.99 -8.05
C GLU A 79 -18.36 -3.46 -8.09
N PHE A 80 -17.20 -2.81 -8.03
CA PHE A 80 -17.05 -1.36 -8.03
C PHE A 80 -15.66 -0.95 -8.53
N PRO A 81 -15.49 0.27 -9.09
CA PRO A 81 -14.19 0.74 -9.55
C PRO A 81 -13.24 1.00 -8.36
N HIS A 82 -11.95 1.14 -8.66
CA HIS A 82 -10.95 1.59 -7.70
C HIS A 82 -11.40 2.94 -7.08
N PRO A 83 -11.24 3.18 -5.76
CA PRO A 83 -11.73 4.40 -5.08
C PRO A 83 -11.23 5.73 -5.67
N LEU A 84 -10.06 5.69 -6.28
CA LEU A 84 -9.41 6.84 -6.93
C LEU A 84 -9.72 6.94 -8.44
N SER A 85 -10.52 6.02 -8.97
CA SER A 85 -10.97 6.01 -10.36
C SER A 85 -12.40 6.51 -10.48
N ARG A 86 -12.73 7.08 -11.65
CA ARG A 86 -14.09 7.52 -12.01
C ARG A 86 -14.71 6.66 -13.11
N VAL A 87 -14.16 5.47 -13.36
CA VAL A 87 -14.71 4.51 -14.33
C VAL A 87 -16.14 4.15 -13.94
N LYS A 88 -17.08 4.32 -14.87
CA LYS A 88 -18.52 4.07 -14.62
C LYS A 88 -18.96 2.70 -15.12
N GLN A 89 -18.29 2.18 -16.16
CA GLN A 89 -18.65 0.93 -16.80
C GLN A 89 -18.11 -0.26 -16.00
N PRO A 90 -18.96 -1.22 -15.59
CA PRO A 90 -18.54 -2.39 -14.80
C PRO A 90 -17.39 -3.19 -15.41
N ILE A 91 -17.35 -3.29 -16.74
CA ILE A 91 -16.26 -3.98 -17.47
C ILE A 91 -14.87 -3.37 -17.20
N GLY A 92 -14.81 -2.10 -16.82
CA GLY A 92 -13.58 -1.40 -16.48
C GLY A 92 -13.24 -1.40 -14.99
N TYR A 93 -14.08 -1.96 -14.11
CA TYR A 93 -13.87 -1.88 -12.66
C TYR A 93 -12.60 -2.59 -12.23
N ARG A 94 -12.43 -3.87 -12.60
CA ARG A 94 -11.21 -4.62 -12.26
C ARG A 94 -9.96 -3.98 -12.87
N LEU A 95 -10.04 -3.53 -14.13
CA LEU A 95 -8.94 -2.85 -14.82
C LEU A 95 -8.53 -1.54 -14.15
N SER A 96 -9.49 -0.83 -13.54
CA SER A 96 -9.19 0.45 -12.87
C SER A 96 -8.21 0.31 -11.70
N TYR A 97 -8.19 -0.85 -11.02
CA TYR A 97 -7.21 -1.11 -9.96
C TYR A 97 -5.79 -1.20 -10.52
N GLN A 98 -5.59 -1.98 -11.60
CA GLN A 98 -4.30 -2.12 -12.25
C GLN A 98 -3.74 -0.78 -12.75
N ILE A 99 -4.61 0.05 -13.35
CA ILE A 99 -4.22 1.38 -13.83
C ILE A 99 -3.82 2.28 -12.66
N VAL A 100 -4.64 2.34 -11.60
CA VAL A 100 -4.36 3.21 -10.46
C VAL A 100 -3.11 2.76 -9.70
N ASP A 101 -2.97 1.46 -9.44
CA ASP A 101 -1.78 0.89 -8.80
C ASP A 101 -0.51 1.21 -9.61
N GLY A 102 -0.59 1.10 -10.94
CA GLY A 102 0.49 1.47 -11.84
C GLY A 102 0.88 2.95 -11.75
N LEU A 103 -0.10 3.85 -11.66
CA LEU A 103 0.14 5.28 -11.49
C LEU A 103 0.73 5.62 -10.11
N ILE A 104 0.22 4.99 -9.04
CA ILE A 104 0.77 5.13 -7.69
C ILE A 104 2.24 4.67 -7.69
N TRP A 105 2.49 3.48 -8.23
CA TRP A 105 3.85 2.92 -8.32
C TRP A 105 4.79 3.86 -9.10
N LEU A 106 4.36 4.34 -10.26
CA LEU A 106 5.14 5.31 -11.04
C LEU A 106 5.49 6.55 -10.22
N GLY A 107 4.58 7.01 -9.37
CA GLY A 107 4.76 8.16 -8.49
C GLY A 107 5.73 7.93 -7.34
N ILE A 108 5.77 6.75 -6.71
CA ILE A 108 6.49 6.56 -5.43
C ILE A 108 7.68 5.60 -5.51
N ARG A 109 7.85 4.92 -6.64
CA ARG A 109 8.91 3.93 -6.92
C ARG A 109 10.30 4.36 -6.49
N ASP A 110 10.69 5.60 -6.77
CA ASP A 110 12.05 6.08 -6.55
C ASP A 110 12.33 6.20 -5.04
N LEU A 111 11.36 6.71 -4.28
CA LEU A 111 11.40 6.77 -2.82
C LEU A 111 11.54 5.37 -2.21
N ILE A 112 10.74 4.43 -2.71
CA ILE A 112 10.73 3.04 -2.28
C ILE A 112 12.07 2.34 -2.59
N ASN A 113 12.57 2.47 -3.82
CA ASN A 113 13.84 1.87 -4.23
C ASN A 113 15.02 2.47 -3.45
N GLU A 114 15.00 3.76 -3.15
CA GLU A 114 16.01 4.41 -2.29
C GLU A 114 16.01 3.80 -0.89
N PHE A 115 14.83 3.66 -0.28
CA PHE A 115 14.66 3.03 1.03
C PHE A 115 15.21 1.60 1.03
N TRP A 116 14.87 0.76 0.05
CA TRP A 116 15.35 -0.62 -0.01
C TRP A 116 16.85 -0.73 -0.19
N LYS A 117 17.43 0.10 -1.06
CA LYS A 117 18.87 0.11 -1.29
C LYS A 117 19.62 0.52 -0.01
N LYS A 118 19.14 1.57 0.67
CA LYS A 118 19.83 2.15 1.83
C LYS A 118 19.59 1.39 3.13
N ARG A 119 18.38 0.88 3.36
CA ARG A 119 17.95 0.28 4.65
C ARG A 119 17.93 -1.24 4.61
N LEU A 120 17.36 -1.84 3.57
CA LEU A 120 17.18 -3.30 3.49
C LEU A 120 18.31 -4.03 2.74
N LYS A 121 19.16 -3.28 2.01
CA LYS A 121 20.21 -3.82 1.12
C LYS A 121 19.68 -4.80 0.07
N LEU A 122 18.42 -4.63 -0.34
CA LEU A 122 17.76 -5.44 -1.36
C LEU A 122 18.02 -4.88 -2.77
N LYS A 123 17.84 -5.72 -3.80
CA LYS A 123 17.90 -5.27 -5.19
C LYS A 123 16.70 -4.36 -5.49
N PRO A 124 16.89 -3.25 -6.24
CA PRO A 124 15.78 -2.40 -6.65
C PRO A 124 14.78 -3.19 -7.49
N VAL A 125 13.49 -2.87 -7.33
CA VAL A 125 12.46 -3.52 -8.12
C VAL A 125 12.27 -2.74 -9.43
N THR A 126 12.35 -3.45 -10.56
CA THR A 126 12.38 -2.91 -11.92
C THR A 126 10.98 -2.65 -12.50
N TYR A 127 10.85 -1.73 -13.46
CA TYR A 127 9.57 -1.33 -14.09
C TYR A 127 8.62 -2.48 -14.46
N LEU A 128 9.14 -3.66 -14.79
CA LEU A 128 8.40 -4.82 -15.28
C LEU A 128 8.06 -5.85 -14.20
N SER A 129 8.40 -5.63 -12.93
CA SER A 129 8.35 -6.73 -11.96
C SER A 129 6.96 -7.28 -11.68
N GLY A 130 5.88 -6.58 -12.03
CA GLY A 130 4.49 -7.04 -11.83
C GLY A 130 4.09 -7.32 -10.37
N SER A 131 5.04 -7.24 -9.43
CA SER A 131 4.93 -7.64 -8.03
C SER A 131 4.39 -6.53 -7.14
N TYR A 132 4.07 -5.37 -7.73
CA TYR A 132 3.56 -4.19 -7.03
C TYR A 132 2.05 -4.25 -6.80
N THR A 133 1.35 -5.01 -7.65
CA THR A 133 -0.10 -5.17 -7.61
C THR A 133 -0.40 -6.35 -6.71
N HIS A 134 -0.83 -6.06 -5.48
CA HIS A 134 -1.38 -7.03 -4.53
C HIS A 134 -0.65 -8.37 -4.48
N PRO A 135 0.30 -8.58 -3.55
CA PRO A 135 0.81 -9.93 -3.32
C PRO A 135 -0.39 -10.85 -3.05
N PHE A 136 -0.62 -11.78 -3.98
CA PHE A 136 -1.83 -12.62 -4.03
C PHE A 136 -2.03 -13.42 -2.74
N ASP A 137 -0.94 -13.64 -2.00
CA ASP A 137 -0.90 -14.45 -0.78
C ASP A 137 -1.01 -13.64 0.51
N VAL A 138 -1.17 -12.30 0.44
CA VAL A 138 -1.34 -11.46 1.65
C VAL A 138 -2.83 -11.31 1.95
N PRO A 139 -3.31 -11.74 3.13
CA PRO A 139 -4.73 -11.64 3.42
C PRO A 139 -5.15 -10.18 3.67
N HIS A 140 -6.33 -9.82 3.16
CA HIS A 140 -6.89 -8.48 3.22
C HIS A 140 -8.18 -8.46 4.06
N GLY A 141 -8.19 -7.66 5.11
CA GLY A 141 -9.33 -7.33 5.95
C GLY A 141 -9.91 -5.97 5.60
N TYR A 142 -11.22 -5.91 5.39
CA TYR A 142 -11.90 -4.66 5.05
C TYR A 142 -12.84 -4.23 6.17
N ILE A 143 -12.66 -3.01 6.67
CA ILE A 143 -13.36 -2.52 7.88
C ILE A 143 -14.67 -1.83 7.49
N TRP A 144 -15.61 -2.62 6.93
CA TRP A 144 -16.99 -2.21 6.67
C TRP A 144 -17.94 -3.41 6.72
N SER A 145 -19.24 -3.19 6.90
CA SER A 145 -20.23 -4.28 6.86
C SER A 145 -20.47 -4.75 5.42
N PRO A 146 -20.53 -6.06 5.13
CA PRO A 146 -20.96 -6.58 3.82
C PRO A 146 -22.35 -6.10 3.39
N HIS A 147 -23.21 -5.72 4.34
CA HIS A 147 -24.52 -5.14 4.06
C HIS A 147 -24.44 -3.70 3.53
N LEU A 148 -23.33 -3.00 3.77
CA LEU A 148 -23.10 -1.65 3.27
C LEU A 148 -22.46 -1.69 1.87
N VAL A 149 -21.39 -2.47 1.73
CA VAL A 149 -20.68 -2.66 0.46
C VAL A 149 -20.19 -4.11 0.39
N PRO A 150 -20.34 -4.82 -0.74
CA PRO A 150 -19.76 -6.15 -0.93
C PRO A 150 -18.26 -6.15 -0.66
N LYS A 151 -17.75 -7.27 -0.12
CA LYS A 151 -16.30 -7.45 0.01
C LYS A 151 -15.72 -7.79 -1.38
N PRO A 152 -14.57 -7.21 -1.78
CA PRO A 152 -13.85 -7.60 -2.97
C PRO A 152 -13.65 -9.12 -2.98
N LYS A 153 -14.08 -9.75 -4.07
CA LYS A 153 -13.77 -11.15 -4.38
C LYS A 153 -12.67 -11.14 -5.44
N GLY A 154 -11.59 -11.90 -5.18
CA GLY A 154 -10.44 -12.02 -6.08
C GLY A 154 -10.78 -12.63 -7.43
#